data_AF-A0A1B6DY78-F1
#
_entry.id   AF-A0A1B6DY78-F1
#
_cell.length_a   1.000
_cell.length_b   1.000
_cell.length_c   1.000
_cell.angle_alpha   90.00
_cell.angle_beta   90.00
_cell.angle_gamma   90.00
#
_symmetry.space_group_name_H-M   'P 1'
#
loop_
_entity.id
_entity.type
_entity.pdbx_description
1 polymer ?
#
loop_
_entity_poly.entity_id
_entity_poly.type
_entity_poly.pdbx_seq_one_letter_code
_entity_poly.pdbx_strand_id
1 'polypeptide(L)'
;MIALKTLDLLLILIIVVRVFIMKCTANKICDLNEHKFGQDEYNNDRNNSMINFDIIDNEIVRGLCSPVSKNGSKLLELTRNFYTELDDLADLLEEDVEQGLQLCKLKNLTKVPSFINITLHVKLLQENYSWKGDDFHQLCDNMRATMKAWVRIQNLVNITSSHIHVY
;
A
#
# COMPACT_ATOMS: atom_id res chain seq x y z
N MET A 1 41.24 25.56 -1.27
CA MET A 1 40.52 25.38 -2.55
C MET A 1 40.26 23.89 -2.86
N ILE A 2 39.86 23.08 -1.86
CA ILE A 2 39.64 21.62 -2.01
C ILE A 2 38.19 21.24 -1.65
N ALA A 3 37.55 21.99 -0.73
CA ALA A 3 36.19 21.71 -0.25
C ALA A 3 35.07 21.90 -1.29
N LEU A 4 35.27 22.72 -2.34
CA LEU A 4 34.26 22.92 -3.38
C LEU A 4 34.06 21.68 -4.27
N LYS A 5 35.16 20.97 -4.58
CA LYS A 5 35.11 19.80 -5.47
C LYS A 5 34.39 18.60 -4.84
N THR A 6 34.44 18.47 -3.52
CA THR A 6 33.76 17.40 -2.79
C THR A 6 32.25 17.59 -2.73
N LEU A 7 31.74 18.82 -2.77
CA LEU A 7 30.30 19.08 -2.74
C LEU A 7 29.64 18.72 -4.08
N ASP A 8 30.31 19.04 -5.19
CA ASP A 8 29.83 18.72 -6.55
C ASP A 8 29.76 17.21 -6.78
N LEU A 9 30.76 16.46 -6.29
CA LEU A 9 30.76 14.99 -6.36
C LEU A 9 29.60 14.36 -5.59
N LEU A 10 29.23 14.94 -4.44
CA LEU A 10 28.13 14.45 -3.61
C LEU A 10 26.76 14.73 -4.24
N LEU A 11 26.60 15.89 -4.88
CA LEU A 11 25.39 16.25 -5.61
C LEU A 11 25.20 15.38 -6.86
N ILE A 12 26.29 15.10 -7.59
CA ILE A 12 26.28 14.17 -8.73
C ILE A 12 25.90 12.76 -8.26
N LEU A 13 26.43 12.30 -7.12
CA LEU A 13 26.09 10.99 -6.56
C LEU A 13 24.60 10.89 -6.21
N ILE A 14 24.03 11.93 -5.59
CA ILE A 14 22.60 11.98 -5.24
C ILE A 14 21.71 11.97 -6.48
N ILE A 15 22.09 12.71 -7.53
CA ILE A 15 21.34 12.74 -8.80
C ILE A 15 21.42 11.38 -9.49
N VAL A 16 22.59 10.75 -9.55
CA VAL A 16 22.77 9.43 -10.16
C VAL A 16 21.97 8.36 -9.40
N VAL A 17 21.97 8.37 -8.06
CA VAL A 17 21.17 7.45 -7.26
C VAL A 17 19.67 7.64 -7.49
N ARG A 18 19.18 8.89 -7.58
CA ARG A 18 17.76 9.16 -7.89
C ARG A 18 17.35 8.71 -9.29
N VAL A 19 18.20 8.96 -10.29
CA VAL A 19 17.94 8.51 -11.68
C VAL A 19 17.98 6.98 -11.78
N PHE A 20 18.86 6.32 -11.02
CA PHE A 20 18.94 4.86 -10.98
C PHE A 20 17.71 4.23 -10.31
N ILE A 21 17.24 4.78 -9.19
CA ILE A 21 16.01 4.34 -8.51
C ILE A 21 14.78 4.53 -9.43
N MET A 22 14.69 5.65 -10.17
CA MET A 22 13.60 5.87 -11.15
C MET A 22 13.67 4.93 -12.36
N LYS A 23 14.86 4.60 -12.86
CA LYS A 23 15.00 3.64 -13.98
C LYS A 23 14.68 2.20 -13.55
N CYS A 24 14.95 1.82 -12.31
CA CYS A 24 14.51 0.52 -11.78
C CYS A 24 12.98 0.44 -11.63
N THR A 25 12.28 1.56 -11.45
CA THR A 25 10.80 1.61 -11.44
C THR A 25 10.18 1.67 -12.84
N ALA A 26 10.88 2.23 -13.83
CA ALA A 26 10.34 2.42 -15.18
C ALA A 26 10.59 1.25 -16.16
N ASN A 27 11.60 0.41 -15.95
CA ASN A 27 11.98 -0.64 -16.92
C ASN A 27 11.37 -2.04 -16.68
N LYS A 28 10.30 -2.14 -15.88
CA LYS A 28 9.35 -3.25 -15.94
C LYS A 28 7.93 -2.73 -16.09
N ILE A 29 7.74 -1.94 -17.14
CA ILE A 29 6.54 -2.05 -17.97
C ILE A 29 6.62 -3.46 -18.57
N CYS A 30 6.04 -4.44 -17.89
CA CYS A 30 5.78 -5.75 -18.47
C CYS A 30 4.26 -5.92 -18.45
N ASP A 31 3.70 -5.70 -19.64
CA ASP A 31 2.50 -6.33 -20.17
C ASP A 31 1.29 -6.37 -19.25
N LEU A 32 0.46 -5.33 -19.45
CA LEU A 32 -0.99 -5.41 -19.42
C LEU A 32 -1.46 -6.76 -20.01
N ASN A 33 -1.88 -7.67 -19.14
CA ASN A 33 -2.87 -8.67 -19.50
C ASN A 33 -4.03 -8.54 -18.51
N GLU A 34 -5.15 -8.07 -19.06
CA GLU A 34 -6.47 -8.10 -18.47
C GLU A 34 -6.85 -9.56 -18.16
N HIS A 35 -6.66 -9.97 -16.91
CA HIS A 35 -7.36 -11.15 -16.41
C HIS A 35 -8.43 -10.68 -15.42
N LYS A 36 -9.65 -10.52 -15.95
CA LYS A 36 -10.87 -10.52 -15.15
C LYS A 36 -10.88 -11.81 -14.33
N PHE A 37 -10.59 -11.72 -13.04
CA PHE A 37 -10.88 -12.79 -12.09
C PHE A 37 -12.21 -12.49 -11.41
N GLY A 38 -13.06 -13.51 -11.43
CA GLY A 38 -14.48 -13.45 -11.14
C GLY A 38 -14.83 -12.82 -9.81
N GLN A 39 -15.83 -11.95 -9.87
CA GLN A 39 -16.77 -11.72 -8.79
C GLN A 39 -17.62 -12.98 -8.69
N ASP A 40 -17.43 -13.81 -7.67
CA ASP A 40 -18.47 -14.70 -7.16
C ASP A 40 -18.16 -14.99 -5.69
N GLU A 41 -19.17 -14.79 -4.84
CA GLU A 41 -19.20 -15.02 -3.38
C GLU A 41 -18.51 -13.96 -2.49
N TYR A 42 -19.02 -12.73 -2.53
CA TYR A 42 -18.83 -11.76 -1.45
C TYR A 42 -20.18 -11.35 -0.88
N ASN A 43 -20.80 -12.22 -0.09
CA ASN A 43 -21.93 -11.82 0.72
C ASN A 43 -22.01 -12.62 2.02
N ASN A 44 -22.28 -11.86 3.09
CA ASN A 44 -22.89 -12.27 4.35
C ASN A 44 -21.93 -12.50 5.54
N ASP A 45 -21.26 -11.44 6.00
CA ASP A 45 -20.99 -11.18 7.44
C ASP A 45 -20.40 -9.77 7.70
N ARG A 46 -20.95 -8.72 7.06
CA ARG A 46 -20.53 -7.31 7.29
C ARG A 46 -21.09 -6.69 8.59
N ASN A 47 -21.49 -7.50 9.57
CA ASN A 47 -21.94 -7.03 10.87
C ASN A 47 -20.86 -7.26 11.95
N ASN A 48 -20.23 -6.15 12.35
CA ASN A 48 -19.74 -5.89 13.71
C ASN A 48 -18.29 -6.27 14.10
N SER A 49 -17.34 -6.18 13.17
CA SER A 49 -15.94 -5.93 13.56
C SER A 49 -15.44 -4.70 12.81
N MET A 50 -15.33 -3.58 13.53
CA MET A 50 -14.76 -2.35 12.97
C MET A 50 -13.27 -2.60 12.72
N ILE A 51 -12.92 -2.87 11.47
CA ILE A 51 -11.54 -3.11 11.03
C ILE A 51 -10.70 -1.88 11.36
N ASN A 52 -9.70 -2.05 12.21
CA ASN A 52 -8.76 -1.01 12.59
C ASN A 52 -7.51 -1.11 11.70
N PHE A 53 -7.39 -0.20 10.73
CA PHE A 53 -6.27 -0.19 9.78
C PHE A 53 -4.91 -0.02 10.45
N ASP A 54 -4.80 0.72 11.56
CA ASP A 54 -3.53 0.87 12.29
C ASP A 54 -3.06 -0.47 12.87
N ILE A 55 -3.99 -1.28 13.38
CA ILE A 55 -3.66 -2.60 13.93
C ILE A 55 -3.17 -3.50 12.79
N ILE A 56 -3.91 -3.57 11.68
CA ILE A 56 -3.54 -4.44 10.55
C ILE A 56 -2.23 -3.99 9.90
N ASP A 57 -2.01 -2.69 9.71
CA ASP A 57 -0.73 -2.15 9.21
C ASP A 57 0.44 -2.58 10.09
N ASN A 58 0.31 -2.44 11.41
CA ASN A 58 1.33 -2.89 12.36
C ASN A 58 1.55 -4.40 12.33
N GLU A 59 0.49 -5.20 12.17
CA GLU A 59 0.63 -6.65 12.03
C GLU A 59 1.37 -7.05 10.75
N ILE A 60 1.07 -6.38 9.64
CA ILE A 60 1.76 -6.58 8.36
C ILE A 60 3.22 -6.17 8.49
N VAL A 61 3.51 -4.99 9.02
CA VAL A 61 4.88 -4.49 9.28
C VAL A 61 5.66 -5.50 10.11
N ARG A 62 5.08 -5.98 11.21
CA ARG A 62 5.70 -7.00 12.06
C ARG A 62 5.97 -8.29 11.29
N GLY A 63 5.03 -8.76 10.46
CA GLY A 63 5.21 -9.95 9.64
C GLY A 63 6.31 -9.81 8.59
N LEU A 64 6.47 -8.62 8.00
CA LEU A 64 7.51 -8.36 7.01
C LEU A 64 8.91 -8.17 7.64
N CYS A 65 8.99 -7.53 8.81
CA CYS A 65 10.25 -7.22 9.49
C CYS A 65 10.74 -8.32 10.44
N SER A 66 9.84 -9.14 10.98
CA SER A 66 10.13 -10.17 11.97
C SER A 66 9.28 -11.42 11.70
N PRO A 67 9.54 -12.12 10.59
CA PRO A 67 8.69 -13.22 10.15
C PRO A 67 8.76 -14.40 11.12
N VAL A 68 7.57 -14.91 11.49
CA VAL A 68 7.41 -16.11 12.34
C VAL A 68 7.00 -17.27 11.46
N SER A 69 7.73 -18.39 11.53
CA SER A 69 7.53 -19.51 10.61
C SER A 69 6.07 -19.93 10.43
N LYS A 70 5.71 -20.34 9.21
CA LYS A 70 4.38 -20.85 8.80
C LYS A 70 3.23 -19.84 8.77
N ASN A 71 3.48 -18.55 9.00
CA ASN A 71 2.44 -17.49 8.93
C ASN A 71 2.44 -16.68 7.62
N GLY A 72 3.14 -17.15 6.58
CA GLY A 72 3.30 -16.40 5.33
C GLY A 72 1.99 -16.21 4.56
N SER A 73 1.16 -17.25 4.44
CA SER A 73 -0.14 -17.16 3.75
C SER A 73 -1.08 -16.16 4.44
N LYS A 74 -1.12 -16.18 5.78
CA LYS A 74 -1.89 -15.22 6.57
C LYS A 74 -1.41 -13.79 6.34
N LEU A 75 -0.11 -13.56 6.18
CA LEU A 75 0.43 -12.24 5.89
C LEU A 75 -0.03 -11.73 4.51
N LEU A 76 -0.03 -12.59 3.48
CA LEU A 76 -0.56 -12.25 2.16
C LEU A 76 -2.06 -11.94 2.22
N GLU A 77 -2.83 -12.74 2.95
CA GLU A 77 -4.25 -12.51 3.19
C GLU A 77 -4.51 -11.17 3.90
N LEU A 78 -3.74 -10.84 4.93
CA LEU A 78 -3.83 -9.55 5.62
C LEU A 78 -3.58 -8.38 4.67
N THR A 79 -2.54 -8.46 3.83
CA THR A 79 -2.27 -7.41 2.82
C THR A 79 -3.37 -7.30 1.77
N ARG A 80 -4.01 -8.42 1.41
CA ARG A 80 -5.14 -8.45 0.48
C ARG A 80 -6.35 -7.76 1.09
N ASN A 81 -6.75 -8.19 2.28
CA ASN A 81 -7.89 -7.62 2.99
C ASN A 81 -7.70 -6.13 3.26
N PHE A 82 -6.47 -5.71 3.60
CA PHE A 82 -6.15 -4.30 3.79
C PHE A 82 -6.46 -3.47 2.54
N TYR A 83 -5.97 -3.87 1.36
CA TYR A 83 -6.21 -3.08 0.16
C TYR A 83 -7.67 -3.14 -0.28
N THR A 84 -8.35 -4.30 -0.16
CA THR A 84 -9.76 -4.43 -0.54
C THR A 84 -10.64 -3.52 0.31
N GLU A 85 -10.44 -3.50 1.63
CA GLU A 85 -11.19 -2.59 2.53
C GLU A 85 -10.91 -1.11 2.25
N LEU A 86 -9.70 -0.79 1.79
CA LEU A 86 -9.35 0.58 1.42
C LEU A 86 -9.96 0.97 0.08
N ASP A 87 -10.06 0.05 -0.87
CA ASP A 87 -10.69 0.28 -2.17
C ASP A 87 -12.21 0.40 -2.04
N ASP A 88 -12.85 -0.47 -1.27
CA ASP A 88 -14.28 -0.38 -0.91
C ASP A 88 -14.63 0.96 -0.27
N LEU A 89 -13.73 1.50 0.57
CA LEU A 89 -13.92 2.81 1.17
C LEU A 89 -13.75 3.94 0.15
N ALA A 90 -12.86 3.78 -0.83
CA ALA A 90 -12.71 4.74 -1.92
C ALA A 90 -13.95 4.75 -2.82
N ASP A 91 -14.52 3.58 -3.14
CA ASP A 91 -15.78 3.44 -3.86
C ASP A 91 -16.91 4.14 -3.08
N LEU A 92 -17.01 3.88 -1.77
CA LEU A 92 -18.00 4.54 -0.91
C LEU A 92 -17.87 6.06 -0.91
N LEU A 93 -16.65 6.60 -0.88
CA LEU A 93 -16.42 8.05 -0.97
C LEU A 93 -16.86 8.66 -2.30
N GLU A 94 -16.83 7.89 -3.39
CA GLU A 94 -17.30 8.34 -4.71
C GLU A 94 -18.84 8.30 -4.80
N GLU A 95 -19.47 7.29 -4.20
CA GLU A 95 -20.92 7.10 -4.21
C GLU A 95 -21.65 7.97 -3.18
N ASP A 96 -21.16 8.00 -1.94
CA ASP A 96 -21.71 8.74 -0.81
C ASP A 96 -20.57 9.39 0.00
N VAL A 97 -20.24 10.62 -0.40
CA VAL A 97 -19.17 11.41 0.19
C VAL A 97 -19.35 11.59 1.71
N GLU A 98 -20.57 11.81 2.21
CA GLU A 98 -20.78 12.06 3.64
C GLU A 98 -20.53 10.79 4.45
N GLN A 99 -21.11 9.67 4.03
CA GLN A 99 -20.92 8.38 4.69
C GLN A 99 -19.45 7.94 4.62
N GLY A 100 -18.81 8.08 3.45
CA GLY A 100 -17.40 7.76 3.25
C GLY A 100 -16.48 8.59 4.16
N LEU A 101 -16.74 9.89 4.32
CA LEU A 101 -15.97 10.75 5.23
C LEU A 101 -16.16 10.38 6.69
N GLN A 102 -17.38 10.05 7.12
CA GLN A 102 -17.63 9.55 8.47
C GLN A 102 -16.85 8.25 8.73
N LEU A 103 -16.83 7.33 7.77
CA LEU A 103 -16.12 6.07 7.88
C LEU A 103 -14.59 6.26 7.89
N CYS A 104 -14.05 7.20 7.11
CA CYS A 104 -12.63 7.58 7.15
C CYS A 104 -12.21 8.07 8.55
N LYS A 105 -13.02 8.93 9.17
CA LYS A 105 -12.79 9.44 10.53
C LYS A 105 -12.89 8.31 11.55
N LEU A 106 -13.91 7.47 11.43
CA LEU A 106 -14.13 6.34 12.32
C LEU A 106 -12.96 5.35 12.26
N LYS A 107 -12.50 5.00 11.06
CA LYS A 107 -11.39 4.07 10.81
C LYS A 107 -9.99 4.69 11.01
N ASN A 108 -9.90 5.94 11.49
CA ASN A 108 -8.67 6.68 11.79
C ASN A 108 -7.64 6.72 10.64
N LEU A 109 -8.11 6.88 9.40
CA LEU A 109 -7.25 6.92 8.21
C LEU A 109 -6.51 8.26 8.08
N THR A 110 -5.52 8.46 8.96
CA THR A 110 -4.77 9.73 9.10
C THR A 110 -3.41 9.70 8.42
N LYS A 111 -2.86 8.52 8.16
CA LYS A 111 -1.51 8.35 7.63
C LYS A 111 -1.48 7.30 6.52
N VAL A 112 -0.50 7.48 5.64
CA VAL A 112 -0.10 6.46 4.65
C VAL A 112 0.19 5.15 5.38
N PRO A 113 -0.33 4.00 4.92
CA PRO A 113 -0.02 2.69 5.50
C PRO A 113 1.49 2.45 5.49
N SER A 114 2.05 2.08 6.63
CA SER A 114 3.50 1.98 6.82
C SER A 114 4.10 0.84 5.98
N PHE A 115 3.37 -0.27 5.85
CA PHE A 115 3.89 -1.46 5.19
C PHE A 115 4.26 -1.24 3.72
N ILE A 116 3.61 -0.29 3.02
CA ILE A 116 3.89 -0.03 1.59
C ILE A 116 5.29 0.54 1.35
N ASN A 117 5.93 1.10 2.39
CA ASN A 117 7.26 1.72 2.32
C ASN A 117 8.37 0.82 2.91
N ILE A 118 8.04 -0.41 3.30
CA ILE A 118 9.02 -1.34 3.87
C ILE A 118 9.96 -1.85 2.80
N THR A 119 11.26 -1.92 3.14
CA THR A 119 12.24 -2.66 2.34
C THR A 119 12.10 -4.15 2.61
N LEU A 120 11.73 -4.92 1.59
CA LEU A 120 11.52 -6.36 1.72
C LEU A 120 12.86 -7.12 1.83
N HIS A 121 13.05 -7.82 2.95
CA HIS A 121 14.19 -8.73 3.13
C HIS A 121 13.89 -10.11 2.51
N VAL A 122 14.02 -10.22 1.19
CA VAL A 122 13.64 -11.41 0.40
C VAL A 122 14.16 -12.71 1.00
N LYS A 123 15.47 -12.79 1.33
CA LYS A 123 16.08 -14.00 1.89
C LYS A 123 15.45 -14.40 3.23
N LEU A 124 15.20 -13.43 4.11
CA LEU A 124 14.57 -13.66 5.42
C LEU A 124 13.14 -14.21 5.26
N LEU A 125 12.38 -13.66 4.32
CA LEU A 125 11.00 -14.08 4.03
C LEU A 125 10.96 -15.47 3.37
N GLN A 126 11.90 -15.76 2.46
CA GLN A 126 12.06 -17.09 1.87
C GLN A 126 12.36 -18.15 2.93
N GLU A 127 13.29 -17.86 3.84
CA GLU A 127 13.72 -18.79 4.90
C GLU A 127 12.61 -19.07 5.93
N ASN A 128 11.81 -18.05 6.29
CA ASN A 128 10.81 -18.19 7.35
C ASN A 128 9.41 -18.58 6.84
N TYR A 129 9.01 -18.10 5.66
CA TYR A 129 7.68 -18.34 5.11
C TYR A 129 7.65 -19.35 3.95
N SER A 130 8.81 -19.81 3.48
CA SER A 130 8.92 -20.66 2.29
C SER A 130 8.33 -20.01 1.03
N TRP A 131 8.30 -18.68 1.00
CA TRP A 131 7.76 -17.91 -0.13
C TRP A 131 8.59 -18.10 -1.40
N LYS A 132 7.88 -18.13 -2.52
CA LYS A 132 8.42 -18.23 -3.88
C LYS A 132 8.06 -16.97 -4.69
N GLY A 133 8.49 -16.93 -5.95
CA GLY A 133 8.27 -15.78 -6.83
C GLY A 133 6.83 -15.28 -6.85
N ASP A 134 5.86 -16.19 -6.91
CA ASP A 134 4.44 -15.85 -6.97
C ASP A 134 3.94 -15.16 -5.68
N ASP A 135 4.41 -15.61 -4.50
CA ASP A 135 4.08 -14.98 -3.22
C ASP A 135 4.61 -13.53 -3.16
N PHE A 136 5.84 -13.30 -3.65
CA PHE A 136 6.42 -11.97 -3.72
C PHE A 136 5.69 -11.07 -4.72
N HIS A 137 5.29 -11.62 -5.88
CA HIS A 137 4.47 -10.88 -6.84
C HIS A 137 3.13 -10.48 -6.21
N GLN A 138 2.43 -11.42 -5.55
CA GLN A 138 1.18 -11.14 -4.86
C GLN A 138 1.34 -10.05 -3.78
N LEU A 139 2.39 -10.12 -2.95
CA LEU A 139 2.68 -9.08 -1.97
C LEU A 139 2.90 -7.71 -2.64
N CYS A 140 3.70 -7.65 -3.70
CA CYS A 140 3.99 -6.41 -4.41
C CYS A 140 2.73 -5.81 -5.05
N ASP A 141 1.86 -6.66 -5.60
CA ASP A 141 0.60 -6.24 -6.19
C ASP A 141 -0.36 -5.69 -5.12
N ASN A 142 -0.46 -6.36 -3.96
CA ASN A 142 -1.24 -5.89 -2.82
C ASN A 142 -0.72 -4.53 -2.30
N MET A 143 0.61 -4.36 -2.18
CA MET A 143 1.22 -3.08 -1.78
C MET A 143 0.92 -1.97 -2.79
N ARG A 144 1.00 -2.27 -4.09
CA ARG A 144 0.70 -1.31 -5.16
C ARG A 144 -0.78 -0.93 -5.18
N ALA A 145 -1.68 -1.90 -5.03
CA ALA A 145 -3.11 -1.68 -4.93
C ALA A 145 -3.46 -0.80 -3.72
N THR A 146 -2.85 -1.09 -2.56
CA THR A 146 -3.01 -0.27 -1.34
C THR A 146 -2.61 1.18 -1.60
N MET A 147 -1.45 1.41 -2.22
CA MET A 147 -0.99 2.77 -2.53
C MET A 147 -1.95 3.50 -3.47
N LYS A 148 -2.50 2.82 -4.48
CA LYS A 148 -3.48 3.40 -5.40
C LYS A 148 -4.77 3.79 -4.67
N ALA A 149 -5.36 2.88 -3.90
CA ALA A 149 -6.58 3.14 -3.12
C ALA A 149 -6.37 4.29 -2.12
N TRP A 150 -5.23 4.31 -1.42
CA TRP A 150 -4.87 5.40 -0.52
C TRP A 150 -4.84 6.77 -1.22
N VAL A 151 -4.18 6.87 -2.37
CA VAL A 151 -4.12 8.11 -3.15
C VAL A 151 -5.53 8.53 -3.62
N ARG A 152 -6.37 7.57 -4.00
CA ARG A 152 -7.77 7.81 -4.40
C ARG A 152 -8.57 8.43 -3.26
N ILE A 153 -8.53 7.84 -2.07
CA ILE A 153 -9.14 8.40 -0.85
C ILE A 153 -8.64 9.81 -0.58
N GLN A 154 -7.32 10.03 -0.56
CA GLN A 154 -6.75 11.35 -0.27
C GLN A 154 -7.23 12.41 -1.25
N ASN A 155 -7.32 12.09 -2.54
CA ASN A 155 -7.86 13.01 -3.54
C ASN A 155 -9.33 13.34 -3.28
N LEU A 156 -10.17 12.34 -3.00
CA LEU A 156 -11.59 12.53 -2.72
C LEU A 156 -11.83 13.35 -1.45
N VAL A 157 -11.08 13.07 -0.39
CA VAL A 157 -11.13 13.81 0.88
C VAL A 157 -10.71 15.28 0.67
N ASN A 158 -9.63 15.52 -0.08
CA ASN A 158 -9.13 16.87 -0.36
C ASN A 158 -10.11 17.69 -1.22
N ILE A 159 -10.66 17.09 -2.29
CA ILE A 159 -11.67 17.73 -3.15
C ILE A 159 -12.88 18.13 -2.30
N THR A 160 -13.38 17.21 -1.48
CA THR A 160 -14.55 17.48 -0.63
C THR A 160 -14.26 18.58 0.39
N SER A 161 -13.08 18.57 1.01
CA SER A 161 -12.69 19.62 1.97
C SER A 161 -12.59 21.00 1.32
N SER A 162 -12.22 21.07 0.04
CA SER A 162 -12.16 22.33 -0.71
C SER A 162 -13.52 22.91 -1.11
N HIS A 163 -14.58 22.08 -1.17
CA HIS A 163 -15.94 22.51 -1.49
C HIS A 163 -16.77 22.95 -0.27
N ILE A 164 -16.36 22.59 0.95
CA ILE A 164 -17.09 22.96 2.17
C ILE A 164 -16.82 24.42 2.61
N HIS A 165 -15.81 25.09 2.05
CA HIS A 165 -15.48 26.49 2.38
C HIS A 165 -16.20 27.56 1.54
N VAL A 166 -17.23 27.17 0.78
CA VAL A 166 -18.02 28.11 -0.05
C VAL A 166 -19.47 28.12 0.40
N TYR A 167 -19.75 28.46 1.66
CA TYR A 167 -21.06 28.91 2.14
C TYR A 167 -20.91 29.86 3.32
#